data_AF-A0A2V2W7I3-F1
#
_entry.id   AF-A0A2V2W7I3-F1
#
_cell.length_a   1.000
_cell.length_b   1.000
_cell.length_c   1.000
_cell.angle_alpha   90.00
_cell.angle_beta   90.00
_cell.angle_gamma   90.00
#
_symmetry.space_group_name_H-M   'P 1'
#
loop_
_entity.id
_entity.type
_entity.pdbx_description
1 polymer ?
#
loop_
_entity_poly.entity_id
_entity_poly.type
_entity_poly.pdbx_seq_one_letter_code
_entity_poly.pdbx_strand_id
1 'polypeptide(L)'
;MSCGQKKMDASAIVTNCPEENDVRAMCIWMKRNRPLQEQAEYWKEVRGRMNNVGPILRSIFDKQAYDDRIKACQQAVDGSTASELERNFGIGCCYSCNDNDLSQKLVKVVRVRRGNNIESPLNLLVSPHLERETLSRLENEMKQSDFIFFVLRFWDYVPPYIIEKYAVSAFLNEEFLRAIRLKIKELRPPGRREPHSCALKEHSDTSFTRKEVLPPPERLSNPVAMDHWVL
;
A
#
# COMPACT_ATOMS: atom_id res chain seq x y z
N MET A 1 30.18 -17.67 -0.56
CA MET A 1 29.17 -18.72 -0.32
C MET A 1 28.40 -18.93 -1.62
N SER A 2 28.35 -20.17 -2.09
CA SER A 2 27.91 -20.57 -3.43
C SER A 2 26.42 -20.26 -3.69
N CYS A 3 26.13 -19.63 -4.83
CA CYS A 3 24.79 -19.36 -5.34
C CYS A 3 24.27 -20.64 -6.02
N GLY A 4 23.33 -21.34 -5.38
CA GLY A 4 22.62 -22.45 -6.01
C GLY A 4 21.64 -21.94 -7.04
N GLN A 5 21.93 -22.17 -8.33
CA GLN A 5 20.98 -21.96 -9.42
C GLN A 5 19.84 -22.98 -9.31
N LYS A 6 18.71 -22.56 -8.74
CA LYS A 6 17.46 -23.32 -8.82
C LYS A 6 16.83 -23.03 -10.19
N LYS A 7 16.80 -24.02 -11.08
CA LYS A 7 15.98 -23.95 -12.30
C LYS A 7 14.52 -23.80 -11.88
N MET A 8 13.93 -22.66 -12.21
CA MET A 8 12.48 -22.49 -12.16
C MET A 8 11.96 -22.87 -13.53
N ASP A 9 11.34 -24.04 -13.66
CA ASP A 9 10.45 -24.29 -14.80
C ASP A 9 9.28 -23.29 -14.65
N ALA A 10 9.29 -22.28 -15.51
CA ALA A 10 8.34 -21.19 -15.48
C ALA A 10 6.98 -21.66 -16.03
N SER A 11 6.09 -22.10 -15.14
CA SER A 11 4.66 -21.97 -15.41
C SER A 11 4.26 -20.52 -15.10
N ALA A 12 4.24 -19.69 -16.15
CA ALA A 12 3.74 -18.33 -16.04
C ALA A 12 2.22 -18.36 -15.84
N ILE A 13 1.75 -18.49 -14.61
CA ILE A 13 0.37 -18.13 -14.26
C ILE A 13 0.35 -16.63 -13.99
N VAL A 14 0.32 -15.85 -15.06
CA VAL A 14 -0.10 -14.45 -14.98
C VAL A 14 -1.62 -14.46 -14.95
N THR A 15 -2.21 -14.72 -13.78
CA THR A 15 -3.60 -14.31 -13.57
C THR A 15 -3.55 -12.84 -13.26
N ASN A 16 -3.82 -11.99 -14.26
CA ASN A 16 -4.16 -10.61 -13.97
C ASN A 16 -5.35 -10.66 -12.99
N CYS A 17 -5.17 -10.16 -11.76
CA CYS A 17 -6.27 -10.10 -10.82
C CYS A 17 -7.33 -9.16 -11.43
N PRO A 18 -8.62 -9.54 -11.44
CA PRO A 18 -9.65 -8.70 -12.01
C PRO A 18 -9.73 -7.38 -11.22
N GLU A 19 -9.85 -6.28 -11.93
CA GLU A 19 -10.03 -4.97 -11.33
C GLU A 19 -11.48 -4.80 -10.83
N GLU A 20 -11.73 -3.74 -10.06
CA GLU A 20 -13.07 -3.48 -9.51
C GLU A 20 -14.13 -3.40 -10.62
N ASN A 21 -13.80 -2.77 -11.75
CA ASN A 21 -14.71 -2.65 -12.88
C ASN A 21 -14.99 -4.01 -13.55
N ASP A 22 -13.99 -4.89 -13.64
CA ASP A 22 -14.17 -6.25 -14.17
C ASP A 22 -15.13 -7.05 -13.29
N VAL A 23 -14.91 -7.03 -11.98
CA VAL A 23 -15.77 -7.72 -11.01
C VAL A 23 -17.18 -7.11 -11.03
N ARG A 24 -17.31 -5.79 -11.15
CA ARG A 24 -18.60 -5.11 -11.28
C ARG A 24 -19.36 -5.56 -12.53
N ALA A 25 -18.67 -5.65 -13.67
CA ALA A 25 -19.25 -6.16 -14.90
C ALA A 25 -19.71 -7.61 -14.76
N MET A 26 -18.91 -8.46 -14.10
CA MET A 26 -19.32 -9.84 -13.77
C MET A 26 -20.58 -9.87 -12.90
N CYS A 27 -20.68 -9.01 -11.88
CA CYS A 27 -21.85 -8.92 -11.00
C CYS A 27 -23.12 -8.56 -11.77
N ILE A 28 -23.04 -7.54 -12.63
CA ILE A 28 -24.14 -7.11 -13.51
C ILE A 28 -24.56 -8.26 -14.41
N TRP A 29 -23.61 -8.97 -15.02
CA TRP A 29 -23.89 -10.10 -15.89
C TRP A 29 -24.55 -11.28 -15.15
N MET A 30 -24.05 -11.63 -13.96
CA MET A 30 -24.60 -12.71 -13.13
C MET A 30 -26.04 -12.42 -12.65
N LYS A 31 -26.37 -11.16 -12.43
CA LYS A 31 -27.70 -10.71 -12.00
C LYS A 31 -28.49 -10.02 -13.11
N ARG A 32 -28.15 -10.26 -14.39
CA ARG A 32 -28.72 -9.56 -15.56
C ARG A 32 -30.25 -9.62 -15.68
N ASN A 33 -30.86 -10.69 -15.16
CA ASN A 33 -32.32 -10.89 -15.19
C ASN A 33 -33.03 -10.36 -13.95
N ARG A 34 -32.30 -9.74 -13.00
CA ARG A 34 -32.83 -9.21 -11.75
C ARG A 34 -33.06 -7.69 -11.85
N PRO A 35 -33.97 -7.12 -11.03
CA PRO A 35 -34.16 -5.67 -10.93
C PRO A 35 -32.86 -4.94 -10.60
N LEU A 36 -32.73 -3.67 -11.04
CA LEU A 36 -31.54 -2.85 -10.81
C LEU A 36 -31.19 -2.70 -9.31
N GLN A 37 -32.19 -2.66 -8.44
CA GLN A 37 -31.98 -2.60 -6.99
C GLN A 37 -31.24 -3.85 -6.46
N GLU A 38 -31.70 -5.05 -6.83
CA GLU A 38 -31.04 -6.30 -6.45
C GLU A 38 -29.62 -6.40 -7.02
N GLN A 39 -29.39 -5.87 -8.23
CA GLN A 39 -28.05 -5.80 -8.81
C GLN A 39 -27.11 -4.88 -7.99
N ALA A 40 -27.62 -3.73 -7.55
CA ALA A 40 -26.86 -2.79 -6.73
C ALA A 40 -26.54 -3.35 -5.34
N GLU A 41 -27.50 -4.03 -4.71
CA GLU A 41 -27.31 -4.72 -3.42
C GLU A 41 -26.28 -5.84 -3.54
N TYR A 42 -26.39 -6.67 -4.59
CA TYR A 42 -25.42 -7.73 -4.85
C TYR A 42 -24.01 -7.17 -5.09
N TRP A 43 -23.89 -6.10 -5.88
CA TRP A 43 -22.60 -5.43 -6.08
C TRP A 43 -22.03 -4.86 -4.79
N LYS A 44 -22.86 -4.25 -3.94
CA LYS A 44 -22.44 -3.72 -2.62
C LYS A 44 -21.85 -4.83 -1.76
N GLU A 45 -22.48 -6.00 -1.74
CA GLU A 45 -21.98 -7.18 -1.02
C GLU A 45 -20.64 -7.67 -1.57
N VAL A 46 -20.54 -7.88 -2.89
CA VAL A 46 -19.32 -8.37 -3.55
C VAL A 46 -18.17 -7.37 -3.38
N ARG A 47 -18.43 -6.06 -3.52
CA ARG A 47 -17.45 -4.99 -3.27
C ARG A 47 -16.97 -5.02 -1.82
N GLY A 48 -17.87 -5.22 -0.86
CA GLY A 48 -17.52 -5.38 0.55
C GLY A 48 -16.57 -6.54 0.78
N ARG A 49 -16.87 -7.72 0.19
CA ARG A 49 -15.98 -8.88 0.26
C ARG A 49 -14.64 -8.62 -0.42
N MET A 50 -14.63 -7.98 -1.59
CA MET A 50 -13.40 -7.60 -2.29
C MET A 50 -12.51 -6.65 -1.46
N ASN A 51 -13.09 -5.70 -0.73
CA ASN A 51 -12.35 -4.85 0.20
C ASN A 51 -11.70 -5.63 1.35
N ASN A 52 -12.27 -6.77 1.71
CA ASN A 52 -11.84 -7.57 2.85
C ASN A 52 -10.83 -8.67 2.46
N VAL A 53 -11.03 -9.39 1.35
CA VAL A 53 -10.18 -10.51 0.93
C VAL A 53 -9.44 -10.31 -0.39
N GLY A 54 -9.67 -9.19 -1.07
CA GLY A 54 -9.10 -8.86 -2.38
C GLY A 54 -9.92 -9.43 -3.55
N PRO A 55 -9.48 -9.23 -4.80
CA PRO A 55 -10.19 -9.65 -6.02
C PRO A 55 -10.09 -11.16 -6.30
N ILE A 56 -10.24 -12.00 -5.26
CA ILE A 56 -10.19 -13.46 -5.39
C ILE A 56 -11.60 -13.96 -5.65
N LEU A 57 -11.90 -14.21 -6.94
CA LEU A 57 -13.23 -14.52 -7.44
C LEU A 57 -13.98 -15.56 -6.58
N ARG A 58 -13.30 -16.64 -6.19
CA ARG A 58 -13.87 -17.68 -5.31
C ARG A 58 -14.37 -17.11 -3.98
N SER A 59 -13.54 -16.30 -3.31
CA SER A 59 -13.87 -15.74 -1.99
C SER A 59 -14.73 -14.49 -2.05
N ILE A 60 -14.95 -13.86 -3.20
CA ILE A 60 -15.89 -12.73 -3.30
C ILE A 60 -17.28 -13.16 -3.73
N PHE A 61 -17.41 -14.23 -4.52
CA PHE A 61 -18.71 -14.72 -4.98
C PHE A 61 -19.32 -15.78 -4.07
N ASP A 62 -18.53 -16.57 -3.36
CA ASP A 62 -19.01 -17.58 -2.41
C ASP A 62 -18.90 -17.09 -0.96
N LYS A 63 -19.99 -17.22 -0.20
CA LYS A 63 -20.05 -16.73 1.20
C LYS A 63 -19.21 -17.58 2.15
N GLN A 64 -19.21 -18.90 1.99
CA GLN A 64 -18.46 -19.78 2.87
C GLN A 64 -16.96 -19.61 2.64
N ALA A 65 -16.53 -19.57 1.37
CA ALA A 65 -15.15 -19.32 1.00
C ALA A 65 -14.66 -17.91 1.35
N TYR A 66 -15.56 -16.94 1.46
CA TYR A 66 -15.29 -15.64 2.03
C TYR A 66 -14.98 -15.75 3.52
N ASP A 67 -15.90 -16.33 4.29
CA ASP A 67 -15.80 -16.45 5.75
C ASP A 67 -14.56 -17.27 6.16
N ASP A 68 -14.31 -18.39 5.48
CA ASP A 68 -13.14 -19.25 5.70
C ASP A 68 -11.84 -18.48 5.42
N ARG A 69 -11.81 -17.69 4.34
CA ARG A 69 -10.62 -16.90 3.99
C ARG A 69 -10.37 -15.78 4.98
N ILE A 70 -11.41 -15.06 5.43
CA ILE A 70 -11.26 -14.02 6.45
C ILE A 70 -10.70 -14.62 7.73
N LYS A 71 -11.25 -15.73 8.20
CA LYS A 71 -10.75 -16.43 9.38
C LYS A 71 -9.29 -16.85 9.23
N ALA A 72 -8.92 -17.41 8.07
CA ALA A 72 -7.55 -17.81 7.80
C ALA A 72 -6.57 -16.62 7.75
N CYS A 73 -7.01 -15.47 7.21
CA CYS A 73 -6.20 -14.26 7.17
C CYS A 73 -6.02 -13.68 8.57
N GLN A 74 -7.09 -13.57 9.36
CA GLN A 74 -7.05 -13.12 10.75
C GLN A 74 -6.09 -13.98 11.58
N GLN A 75 -6.22 -15.31 11.48
CA GLN A 75 -5.32 -16.24 12.17
C GLN A 75 -3.86 -16.10 11.74
N ALA A 76 -3.61 -15.84 10.45
CA ALA A 76 -2.26 -15.63 9.93
C ALA A 76 -1.66 -14.31 10.43
N VAL A 77 -2.44 -13.23 10.45
CA VAL A 77 -2.01 -11.95 11.00
C VAL A 77 -1.77 -12.11 12.50
N ASP A 78 -2.73 -12.62 13.27
CA ASP A 78 -2.70 -12.77 14.73
C ASP A 78 -1.62 -13.75 15.22
N GLY A 79 -1.38 -14.83 14.48
CA GLY A 79 -0.41 -15.86 14.82
C GLY A 79 1.06 -15.52 14.52
N SER A 80 1.33 -14.39 13.84
CA SER A 80 2.69 -14.02 13.43
C SER A 80 3.21 -12.81 14.20
N THR A 81 4.51 -12.76 14.48
CA THR A 81 5.18 -11.57 15.03
C THR A 81 5.41 -10.49 13.97
N ALA A 82 5.58 -9.22 14.35
CA ALA A 82 5.92 -8.15 13.39
C ALA A 82 7.15 -8.45 12.53
N SER A 83 8.20 -9.04 13.11
CA SER A 83 9.41 -9.45 12.37
C SER A 83 9.10 -10.55 11.33
N GLU A 84 8.20 -11.48 11.65
CA GLU A 84 7.75 -12.50 10.69
C GLU A 84 6.88 -11.90 9.59
N LEU A 85 5.96 -10.99 9.93
CA LEU A 85 5.13 -10.28 8.95
C LEU A 85 6.02 -9.48 7.98
N GLU A 86 7.02 -8.75 8.49
CA GLU A 86 7.96 -7.99 7.66
C GLU A 86 8.77 -8.91 6.74
N ARG A 87 9.38 -9.97 7.27
CA ARG A 87 10.28 -10.85 6.52
C ARG A 87 9.55 -11.77 5.55
N ASN A 88 8.42 -12.36 5.96
CA ASN A 88 7.73 -13.37 5.17
C ASN A 88 6.88 -12.76 4.06
N PHE A 89 6.31 -11.56 4.27
CA PHE A 89 5.52 -10.90 3.25
C PHE A 89 6.32 -10.07 2.27
N GLY A 90 7.59 -9.80 2.57
CA GLY A 90 8.47 -9.03 1.69
C GLY A 90 7.79 -7.77 1.17
N ILE A 91 6.96 -7.12 1.99
CA ILE A 91 6.14 -5.97 1.58
C ILE A 91 7.10 -4.86 1.19
N GLY A 92 6.89 -4.30 0.01
CA GLY A 92 7.82 -3.30 -0.53
C GLY A 92 9.11 -3.85 -1.14
N CYS A 93 9.34 -5.16 -1.12
CA CYS A 93 10.49 -5.78 -1.75
C CYS A 93 10.19 -6.18 -3.20
N CYS A 94 11.21 -6.09 -4.05
CA CYS A 94 11.19 -6.49 -5.46
C CYS A 94 11.53 -7.96 -5.70
N TYR A 95 11.70 -8.74 -4.64
CA TYR A 95 11.92 -10.19 -4.71
C TYR A 95 10.63 -10.91 -4.33
N SER A 96 10.38 -12.05 -4.95
CA SER A 96 9.24 -12.90 -4.60
C SER A 96 9.29 -13.25 -3.11
N CYS A 97 8.15 -13.13 -2.43
CA CYS A 97 7.96 -13.82 -1.15
C CYS A 97 8.41 -15.27 -1.28
N ASN A 98 9.02 -15.80 -0.22
CA ASN A 98 9.07 -17.25 -0.08
C ASN A 98 7.63 -17.77 -0.15
N ASP A 99 7.41 -18.80 -0.96
CA ASP A 99 6.10 -19.43 -1.18
C ASP A 99 5.64 -20.17 0.10
N ASN A 100 5.42 -19.39 1.16
CA ASN A 100 4.94 -19.86 2.45
C ASN A 100 3.43 -19.66 2.50
N ASP A 101 2.73 -20.56 3.18
CA ASP A 101 1.28 -20.56 3.38
C ASP A 101 0.76 -19.19 3.88
N LEU A 102 1.55 -18.47 4.68
CA LEU A 102 1.26 -17.11 5.13
C LEU A 102 1.19 -16.10 3.97
N SER A 103 2.15 -16.14 3.05
CA SER A 103 2.23 -15.20 1.92
C SER A 103 1.08 -15.40 0.93
N GLN A 104 0.69 -16.66 0.66
CA GLN A 104 -0.44 -16.98 -0.21
C GLN A 104 -1.78 -16.48 0.32
N LYS A 105 -1.91 -16.33 1.64
CA LYS A 105 -3.12 -15.81 2.29
C LYS A 105 -3.19 -14.30 2.23
N LEU A 106 -2.07 -13.60 2.36
CA LEU A 106 -2.08 -12.16 2.69
C LEU A 106 -1.51 -11.26 1.60
N VAL A 107 -0.69 -11.79 0.69
CA VAL A 107 0.06 -10.99 -0.28
C VAL A 107 -0.45 -11.21 -1.70
N LYS A 108 -0.47 -10.14 -2.48
CA LYS A 108 -0.56 -10.14 -3.94
C LYS A 108 0.71 -9.57 -4.54
N VAL A 109 1.09 -10.08 -5.70
CA VAL A 109 2.21 -9.53 -6.48
C VAL A 109 1.64 -8.58 -7.53
N VAL A 110 2.01 -7.31 -7.47
CA VAL A 110 1.70 -6.34 -8.52
C VAL A 110 2.96 -6.06 -9.33
N ARG A 111 2.79 -5.71 -10.60
CA ARG A 111 3.91 -5.25 -11.45
C ARG A 111 3.97 -3.74 -11.41
N VAL A 112 5.16 -3.22 -11.13
CA VAL A 112 5.40 -1.78 -11.01
C VAL A 112 6.43 -1.39 -12.06
N ARG A 113 6.11 -0.37 -12.85
CA ARG A 113 7.06 0.24 -13.78
C ARG A 113 7.67 1.49 -13.14
N ARG A 114 8.89 1.37 -12.62
CA ARG A 114 9.67 2.54 -12.17
C ARG A 114 10.45 3.13 -13.35
N GLY A 115 10.75 4.44 -13.30
CA GLY A 115 11.12 5.33 -14.42
C GLY A 115 12.15 4.86 -15.45
N ASN A 116 12.88 3.77 -15.22
CA ASN A 116 13.80 3.16 -16.18
C ASN A 116 13.11 2.19 -17.15
N ASN A 117 11.76 2.15 -17.19
CA ASN A 117 10.97 1.17 -17.96
C ASN A 117 11.19 -0.30 -17.56
N ILE A 118 11.82 -0.54 -16.42
CA ILE A 118 12.00 -1.88 -15.87
C ILE A 118 10.77 -2.19 -15.02
N GLU A 119 10.01 -3.19 -15.44
CA GLU A 119 8.96 -3.77 -14.61
C GLU A 119 9.61 -4.57 -13.49
N SER A 120 9.24 -4.27 -12.24
CA SER A 120 9.64 -5.04 -11.07
C SER A 120 8.39 -5.53 -10.36
N PRO A 121 8.37 -6.78 -9.88
CA PRO A 121 7.29 -7.23 -9.01
C PRO A 121 7.37 -6.44 -7.69
N LEU A 122 6.21 -6.21 -7.08
CA LEU A 122 6.08 -5.63 -5.76
C LEU A 122 5.04 -6.44 -5.00
N ASN A 123 5.44 -6.92 -3.82
CA ASN A 123 4.52 -7.58 -2.90
C ASN A 123 3.71 -6.50 -2.17
N LEU A 124 2.39 -6.58 -2.31
CA LEU A 124 1.41 -5.76 -1.61
C LEU A 124 0.44 -6.65 -0.86
N LEU A 125 -0.27 -6.09 0.12
CA LEU A 125 -1.33 -6.83 0.79
C LEU A 125 -2.52 -7.01 -0.17
N VAL A 126 -3.17 -8.16 -0.07
CA VAL A 126 -4.17 -8.61 -1.05
C VAL A 126 -5.43 -7.74 -1.06
N SER A 127 -5.75 -7.08 0.07
CA SER A 127 -6.94 -6.25 0.25
C SER A 127 -6.68 -5.02 1.13
N PRO A 128 -7.47 -3.94 0.96
CA PRO A 128 -7.40 -2.77 1.84
C PRO A 128 -7.67 -3.07 3.33
N HIS A 129 -8.51 -4.05 3.64
CA HIS A 129 -8.75 -4.46 5.02
C HIS A 129 -7.49 -5.05 5.66
N LEU A 130 -6.89 -6.03 4.98
CA LEU A 130 -5.69 -6.72 5.48
C LEU A 130 -4.49 -5.78 5.52
N GLU A 131 -4.46 -4.81 4.60
CA GLU A 131 -3.53 -3.68 4.66
C GLU A 131 -3.64 -2.91 5.97
N ARG A 132 -4.85 -2.43 6.32
CA ARG A 132 -5.05 -1.71 7.58
C ARG A 132 -4.69 -2.55 8.80
N GLU A 133 -5.13 -3.80 8.82
CA GLU A 133 -4.93 -4.71 9.94
C GLU A 133 -3.43 -5.04 10.15
N THR A 134 -2.74 -5.44 9.08
CA THR A 134 -1.32 -5.79 9.13
C THR A 134 -0.47 -4.55 9.43
N LEU A 135 -0.74 -3.41 8.78
CA LEU A 135 0.02 -2.18 9.01
C LEU A 135 -0.22 -1.64 10.42
N SER A 136 -1.45 -1.69 10.94
CA SER A 136 -1.73 -1.28 12.32
C SER A 136 -1.01 -2.17 13.33
N ARG A 137 -0.92 -3.47 13.06
CA ARG A 137 -0.17 -4.38 13.93
C ARG A 137 1.33 -4.08 13.89
N LEU A 138 1.91 -3.94 12.70
CA LEU A 138 3.31 -3.56 12.53
C LEU A 138 3.62 -2.22 13.22
N GLU A 139 2.73 -1.25 13.10
CA GLU A 139 2.84 0.05 13.75
C GLU A 139 2.92 -0.06 15.28
N ASN A 140 2.07 -0.91 15.88
CA ASN A 140 2.00 -1.08 17.33
C ASN A 140 3.20 -1.86 17.89
N GLU A 141 3.78 -2.78 17.13
CA GLU A 141 4.86 -3.65 17.60
C GLU A 141 6.26 -3.13 17.26
N MET A 142 6.42 -2.37 16.17
CA MET A 142 7.71 -1.85 15.74
C MET A 142 8.05 -0.53 16.44
N LYS A 143 9.35 -0.21 16.52
CA LYS A 143 9.77 1.16 16.85
C LYS A 143 9.28 2.10 15.74
N GLN A 144 8.90 3.32 16.10
CA GLN A 144 8.42 4.32 15.14
C GLN A 144 9.40 4.55 13.99
N SER A 145 10.71 4.59 14.26
CA SER A 145 11.76 4.70 13.23
C SER A 145 11.69 3.53 12.25
N ASP A 146 11.61 2.31 12.76
CA ASP A 146 11.63 1.08 11.96
C ASP A 146 10.36 0.97 11.11
N PHE A 147 9.21 1.38 11.66
CA PHE A 147 7.96 1.46 10.92
C PHE A 147 8.02 2.50 9.79
N ILE A 148 8.56 3.70 10.04
CA ILE A 148 8.76 4.72 8.99
C ILE A 148 9.66 4.17 7.87
N PHE A 149 10.77 3.50 8.22
CA PHE A 149 11.64 2.84 7.23
C PHE A 149 10.95 1.71 6.47
N PHE A 150 10.06 0.97 7.12
CA PHE A 150 9.27 -0.06 6.48
C PHE A 150 8.31 0.53 5.43
N VAL A 151 7.51 1.54 5.82
CA VAL A 151 6.58 2.27 4.94
C VAL A 151 7.29 2.83 3.70
N LEU A 152 8.50 3.35 3.88
CA LEU A 152 9.33 3.87 2.81
C LEU A 152 9.64 2.87 1.68
N ARG A 153 9.72 1.56 1.97
CA ARG A 153 10.08 0.54 0.97
C ARG A 153 9.07 0.47 -0.17
N PHE A 154 7.81 0.79 0.12
CA PHE A 154 6.70 0.79 -0.83
C PHE A 154 6.07 2.18 -0.97
N TRP A 155 6.84 3.26 -0.79
CA TRP A 155 6.34 4.66 -0.83
C TRP A 155 5.37 4.96 -1.98
N ASP A 156 5.66 4.44 -3.17
CA ASP A 156 4.82 4.63 -4.37
C ASP A 156 3.38 4.06 -4.22
N TYR A 157 3.15 3.21 -3.22
CA TYR A 157 1.91 2.50 -2.92
C TYR A 157 1.48 2.67 -1.45
N VAL A 158 2.12 3.59 -0.71
CA VAL A 158 1.78 3.78 0.70
C VAL A 158 0.33 4.28 0.79
N PRO A 159 -0.50 3.66 1.64
CA PRO A 159 -1.88 4.06 1.77
C PRO A 159 -1.99 5.52 2.20
N PRO A 160 -2.91 6.33 1.63
CA PRO A 160 -3.00 7.75 1.91
C PRO A 160 -3.13 8.08 3.41
N TYR A 161 -3.86 7.25 4.17
CA TYR A 161 -4.03 7.46 5.61
C TYR A 161 -2.73 7.30 6.41
N ILE A 162 -1.79 6.46 5.95
CA ILE A 162 -0.44 6.36 6.56
C ILE A 162 0.36 7.62 6.26
N ILE A 163 0.26 8.14 5.02
CA ILE A 163 0.91 9.40 4.64
C ILE A 163 0.37 10.53 5.51
N GLU A 164 -0.95 10.66 5.64
CA GLU A 164 -1.58 11.69 6.46
C GLU A 164 -1.10 11.65 7.91
N LYS A 165 -1.02 10.45 8.50
CA LYS A 165 -0.60 10.25 9.88
C LYS A 165 0.90 10.51 10.10
N TYR A 166 1.76 10.14 9.16
CA TYR A 166 3.22 10.13 9.35
C TYR A 166 3.97 11.19 8.54
N ALA A 167 3.32 11.96 7.66
CA ALA A 167 3.99 12.95 6.82
C ALA A 167 4.88 13.88 7.64
N VAL A 168 4.33 14.47 8.71
CA VAL A 168 5.07 15.40 9.58
C VAL A 168 6.28 14.70 10.21
N SER A 169 6.10 13.53 10.81
CA SER A 169 7.19 12.78 11.44
C SER A 169 8.25 12.33 10.42
N ALA A 170 7.84 11.94 9.21
CA ALA A 170 8.74 11.59 8.12
C ALA A 170 9.56 12.80 7.68
N PHE A 171 8.94 13.97 7.48
CA PHE A 171 9.65 15.21 7.13
C PHE A 171 10.56 15.73 8.24
N LEU A 172 10.36 15.33 9.50
CA LEU A 172 11.29 15.65 10.60
C LEU A 172 12.42 14.62 10.75
N ASN A 173 12.34 13.48 10.07
CA ASN A 173 13.38 12.45 10.11
C ASN A 173 14.52 12.81 9.14
N GLU A 174 15.71 13.05 9.69
CA GLU A 174 16.89 13.48 8.92
C GLU A 174 17.30 12.44 7.86
N GLU A 175 17.26 11.15 8.19
CA GLU A 175 17.62 10.10 7.24
C GLU A 175 16.61 10.00 6.09
N PHE A 176 15.32 10.14 6.38
CA PHE A 176 14.26 10.21 5.38
C PHE A 176 14.45 11.41 4.47
N LEU A 177 14.59 12.62 5.02
CA LEU A 177 14.84 13.84 4.24
C LEU A 177 16.05 13.67 3.33
N ARG A 178 17.15 13.12 3.85
CA ARG A 178 18.37 12.83 3.07
C ARG A 178 18.08 11.86 1.90
N ALA A 179 17.29 10.82 2.12
CA ALA A 179 16.94 9.84 1.11
C ALA A 179 16.00 10.38 0.02
N ILE A 180 15.02 11.22 0.39
CA ILE A 180 14.06 11.78 -0.57
C ILE A 180 14.53 13.09 -1.20
N ARG A 181 15.56 13.75 -0.65
CA ARG A 181 16.11 15.03 -1.14
C ARG A 181 16.31 15.07 -2.66
N LEU A 182 16.86 13.99 -3.23
CA LEU A 182 17.15 13.90 -4.67
C LEU A 182 15.91 13.60 -5.54
N LYS A 183 14.78 13.20 -4.91
CA LYS A 183 13.55 12.81 -5.58
C LYS A 183 12.46 13.88 -5.51
N ILE A 184 12.54 14.84 -4.57
CA ILE A 184 11.59 15.94 -4.46
C ILE A 184 11.72 16.85 -5.68
N LYS A 185 10.61 17.05 -6.39
CA LYS A 185 10.47 18.05 -7.45
C LYS A 185 9.47 19.09 -6.99
N GLU A 186 9.69 20.35 -7.36
CA GLU A 186 8.70 21.41 -7.16
C GLU A 186 7.41 21.02 -7.90
N LEU A 187 6.28 21.03 -7.20
CA LEU A 187 4.98 20.93 -7.85
C LEU A 187 4.79 22.20 -8.68
N ARG A 188 4.50 22.06 -9.97
CA ARG A 188 4.22 23.21 -10.85
C ARG A 188 2.75 23.61 -10.71
N PRO A 189 2.41 24.70 -10.02
CA PRO A 189 1.07 25.27 -10.14
C PRO A 189 0.85 25.78 -11.58
N PRO A 190 -0.36 25.61 -12.14
CA PRO A 190 -0.66 26.09 -13.48
C PRO A 190 -0.46 27.62 -13.57
N GLY A 191 0.36 28.08 -14.54
CA GLY A 191 0.56 29.50 -14.84
C GLY A 191 1.91 30.11 -14.43
N ARG A 192 2.82 29.39 -13.76
CA ARG A 192 4.14 29.92 -13.36
C ARG A 192 5.24 29.64 -14.39
N ARG A 193 6.12 30.63 -14.65
CA ARG A 193 7.37 30.46 -15.42
C ARG A 193 8.46 29.81 -14.56
N GLU A 194 9.30 29.04 -15.26
CA GLU A 194 10.47 28.23 -14.85
C GLU A 194 10.51 27.65 -13.43
N PRO A 195 10.74 26.33 -13.29
CA PRO A 195 10.83 25.69 -11.98
C PRO A 195 11.99 26.30 -11.18
N HIS A 196 11.73 26.70 -9.94
CA HIS A 196 12.76 27.12 -9.01
C HIS A 196 13.36 25.86 -8.38
N SER A 197 14.64 25.87 -8.00
CA SER A 197 15.18 24.76 -7.22
C SER A 197 14.41 24.69 -5.89
N CYS A 198 14.06 23.48 -5.45
CA CYS A 198 13.43 23.35 -4.15
C CYS A 198 14.40 23.80 -3.04
N ALA A 199 13.88 24.48 -2.00
CA ALA A 199 14.68 24.98 -0.88
C ALA A 199 15.53 23.87 -0.22
N LEU A 200 15.00 22.64 -0.20
CA LEU A 200 15.71 21.44 0.27
C LEU A 200 16.94 21.06 -0.57
N LYS A 201 16.99 21.45 -1.85
CA LYS A 201 18.12 21.22 -2.76
C LYS A 201 19.10 22.39 -2.76
N GLU A 202 18.62 23.62 -2.58
CA GLU A 202 19.47 24.82 -2.47
C GLU A 202 20.19 24.92 -1.12
N HIS A 203 19.50 24.60 -0.03
CA HIS A 203 20.02 24.74 1.34
C HIS A 203 20.53 23.42 1.93
N SER A 204 20.88 22.47 1.07
CA SER A 204 21.20 21.11 1.50
C SER A 204 22.52 20.96 2.24
N ASP A 205 23.38 21.96 2.13
CA ASP A 205 24.76 21.97 2.65
C ASP A 205 24.87 22.82 3.93
N THR A 206 23.85 23.64 4.19
CA THR A 206 23.62 24.29 5.47
C THR A 206 22.89 23.31 6.36
N SER A 207 23.57 22.75 7.35
CA SER A 207 22.99 21.82 8.31
C SER A 207 21.65 22.33 8.84
N PHE A 208 20.64 21.46 8.90
CA PHE A 208 19.36 21.69 9.57
C PHE A 208 19.52 21.79 11.12
N THR A 209 20.63 22.37 11.60
CA THR A 209 20.99 22.50 13.02
C THR A 209 20.42 23.74 13.68
N ARG A 210 19.42 24.39 13.08
CA ARG A 210 18.62 25.35 13.85
C ARG A 210 17.50 24.59 14.55
N LYS A 211 17.79 24.08 15.74
CA LYS A 211 16.77 23.71 16.73
C LYS A 211 16.09 25.00 17.20
N GLU A 212 15.27 25.60 16.35
CA GLU A 212 14.22 26.49 16.84
C GLU A 212 13.19 25.58 17.49
N VAL A 213 13.14 25.62 18.82
CA VAL A 213 12.08 24.99 19.60
C VAL A 213 10.79 25.70 19.22
N LEU A 214 10.06 25.13 18.26
CA LEU A 214 8.73 25.59 17.95
C LEU A 214 7.87 25.35 19.21
N PRO A 215 7.12 26.35 19.68
CA PRO A 215 6.15 26.12 20.74
C PRO A 215 5.17 25.02 20.27
N PRO A 216 4.68 24.17 21.19
CA PRO A 216 3.73 23.12 20.84
C PRO A 216 2.59 23.72 20.03
N PRO A 217 2.20 23.13 18.88
CA PRO A 217 1.08 23.65 18.11
C PRO A 217 -0.16 23.60 19.00
N GLU A 218 -0.67 24.77 19.37
CA GLU A 218 -1.99 24.90 19.97
C GLU A 218 -2.97 24.23 19.00
N ARG A 219 -3.74 23.28 19.55
CA ARG A 219 -4.70 22.41 18.85
C ARG A 219 -5.20 23.04 17.54
N LEU A 220 -4.70 22.54 16.41
CA LEU A 220 -5.24 22.83 15.09
C LEU A 220 -6.62 22.17 14.98
N SER A 221 -7.61 22.80 15.61
CA SER A 221 -9.02 22.38 15.61
C SER A 221 -9.77 22.83 14.35
N ASN A 222 -9.06 23.40 13.36
CA ASN A 222 -9.69 23.81 12.11
C ASN A 222 -9.32 22.80 11.02
N PRO A 223 -10.28 22.00 10.52
CA PRO A 223 -10.03 21.19 9.34
C PRO A 223 -9.65 22.12 8.20
N VAL A 224 -8.46 21.91 7.63
CA VAL A 224 -8.08 22.55 6.38
C VAL A 224 -9.04 21.99 5.33
N ALA A 225 -9.88 22.86 4.77
CA ALA A 225 -10.75 22.52 3.65
C ALA A 225 -9.85 22.11 2.46
N MET A 226 -9.71 20.80 2.27
CA MET A 226 -9.14 20.23 1.06
C MET A 226 -10.27 20.13 0.04
N ASP A 227 -10.39 21.14 -0.84
CA ASP A 227 -11.27 21.05 -1.99
C ASP A 227 -10.76 19.93 -2.91
N HIS A 228 -11.47 18.79 -2.89
CA HIS A 228 -11.20 17.67 -3.76
C HIS A 228 -11.70 17.99 -5.17
N TRP A 229 -10.78 18.36 -6.06
CA TRP A 229 -11.06 18.35 -7.50
C TRP A 229 -10.92 16.91 -8.01
N VAL A 230 -12.07 16.29 -8.31
CA VAL A 230 -12.16 15.03 -9.05
C VAL A 230 -12.08 15.36 -10.54
N LEU A 231 -11.14 14.74 -11.24
CA LEU A 231 -11.17 14.57 -12.70
C LEU A 231 -11.77 13.21 -13.04
#